data_AF-A0A0F2NLV7-F1
#
_entry.id   AF-A0A0F2NLV7-F1
#
_cell.length_a   1.000
_cell.length_b   1.000
_cell.length_c   1.000
_cell.angle_alpha   90.00
_cell.angle_beta   90.00
_cell.angle_gamma   90.00
#
_symmetry.space_group_name_H-M   'P 1'
#
loop_
_entity.id
_entity.type
_entity.pdbx_description
1 polymer ?
#
loop_
_entity_poly.entity_id
_entity_poly.type
_entity_poly.pdbx_seq_one_letter_code
_entity_poly.pdbx_strand_id
1 'polypeptide(L)'
;MSELSPLLEETLQNGSKVIFTVTGSSMLPLLHHRRDKVCIVKPQEKRLRKYDLPLFVRKDGKYILHRIIAVKADGYVVAEDHQCVKEYPVLPSQVLGVVKGFWRDGKYISCDNFWYRSYCRLWVWGYPVRWAYLRWKQFLRHIFNLRMGDKENEG
;
A
#
# COMPACT_ATOMS: atom_id res chain seq x y z
N MET A 1 -4.67 14.87 -9.57
CA MET A 1 -4.65 13.50 -10.13
C MET A 1 -6.05 13.05 -10.62
N SER A 2 -7.05 13.93 -10.66
CA SER A 2 -8.43 13.61 -11.08
C SER A 2 -8.66 13.61 -12.60
N GLU A 3 -7.79 14.24 -13.39
CA GLU A 3 -7.98 14.34 -14.85
C GLU A 3 -7.26 13.27 -15.67
N LEU A 4 -6.36 12.50 -15.05
CA LEU A 4 -5.63 11.41 -15.72
C LEU A 4 -6.41 10.09 -15.75
N SER A 5 -7.63 10.07 -15.21
CA SER A 5 -8.41 8.87 -14.94
C SER A 5 -8.82 8.08 -16.18
N PRO A 6 -9.43 8.68 -17.23
CA PRO A 6 -9.97 7.91 -18.33
C PRO A 6 -8.86 7.41 -19.26
N LEU A 7 -7.83 8.24 -19.50
CA LEU A 7 -6.68 7.86 -20.32
C LEU A 7 -5.88 6.72 -19.69
N LEU A 8 -5.69 6.74 -18.36
CA LEU A 8 -4.99 5.66 -17.67
C LEU A 8 -5.76 4.35 -17.77
N GLU A 9 -7.07 4.39 -17.56
CA GLU A 9 -7.92 3.21 -17.67
C GLU A 9 -7.93 2.68 -19.10
N GLU A 10 -8.12 3.54 -20.11
CA GLU A 10 -8.10 3.17 -21.53
C GLU A 10 -6.75 2.56 -21.94
N THR A 11 -5.65 3.18 -21.52
CA THR A 11 -4.30 2.67 -21.80
C THR A 11 -4.10 1.27 -21.23
N LEU A 12 -4.55 1.05 -19.98
CA LEU A 12 -4.49 -0.27 -19.36
C LEU A 12 -5.43 -1.27 -20.04
N GLN A 13 -6.64 -0.84 -20.42
CA GLN A 13 -7.61 -1.67 -21.13
C GLN A 13 -7.07 -2.16 -22.48
N ASN A 14 -6.35 -1.29 -23.20
CA ASN A 14 -5.65 -1.59 -24.45
C ASN A 14 -4.39 -2.47 -24.26
N GLY A 15 -4.11 -2.92 -23.03
CA GLY A 15 -2.96 -3.78 -22.72
C GLY A 15 -1.62 -3.03 -22.70
N SER A 16 -1.65 -1.70 -22.81
CA SER A 16 -0.45 -0.87 -22.70
C SER A 16 -0.03 -0.71 -21.24
N LYS A 17 1.25 -0.43 -21.03
CA LYS A 17 1.83 -0.23 -19.70
C LYS A 17 1.76 1.25 -19.36
N VAL A 18 1.38 1.57 -18.13
CA VAL A 18 1.35 2.95 -17.64
C VAL A 18 2.51 3.15 -16.67
N ILE A 19 3.28 4.22 -16.86
CA ILE A 19 4.41 4.56 -15.99
C ILE A 19 4.15 5.93 -15.37
N PHE A 20 4.24 6.04 -14.04
CA PHE A 20 4.09 7.32 -13.37
C PHE A 20 4.94 7.51 -12.10
N THR A 21 5.17 8.79 -11.86
CA THR A 21 5.44 9.50 -10.60
C THR A 21 4.81 8.97 -9.31
N VAL A 22 5.44 8.17 -8.44
CA VAL A 22 4.82 7.88 -7.13
C VAL A 22 4.70 9.17 -6.31
N THR A 23 3.49 9.43 -5.83
CA THR A 23 3.19 10.54 -4.92
C THR A 23 2.66 10.01 -3.59
N GLY A 24 2.82 10.77 -2.50
CA GLY A 24 2.58 10.32 -1.13
C GLY A 24 3.76 9.57 -0.48
N SER A 25 3.59 9.27 0.80
CA SER A 25 4.52 8.53 1.66
C SER A 25 3.94 7.20 2.18
N SER A 26 2.71 6.85 1.80
CA SER A 26 1.99 5.65 2.26
C SER A 26 2.71 4.35 1.93
N MET A 27 3.48 4.35 0.83
CA MET A 27 4.26 3.20 0.38
C MET A 27 5.72 3.23 0.85
N LEU A 28 6.10 4.13 1.76
CA LEU A 28 7.43 4.08 2.37
C LEU A 28 7.58 2.82 3.24
N PRO A 29 8.76 2.18 3.27
CA PRO A 29 10.02 2.57 2.60
C PRO A 29 10.17 2.01 1.17
N LEU A 30 9.15 1.31 0.66
CA LEU A 30 9.23 0.65 -0.64
C LEU A 30 9.26 1.63 -1.80
N LEU A 31 8.43 2.68 -1.78
CA LEU A 31 8.36 3.67 -2.85
C LEU A 31 8.54 5.07 -2.27
N HIS A 32 9.51 5.80 -2.81
CA HIS A 32 9.83 7.15 -2.37
C HIS A 32 9.06 8.22 -3.16
N HIS A 33 8.47 9.14 -2.41
CA HIS A 33 7.75 10.29 -2.93
C HIS A 33 8.55 11.06 -3.99
N ARG A 34 7.95 11.29 -5.17
CA ARG A 34 8.52 12.07 -6.29
C ARG A 34 9.88 11.58 -6.81
N ARG A 35 10.31 10.39 -6.41
CA ARG A 35 11.59 9.79 -6.82
C ARG A 35 11.37 8.50 -7.59
N ASP A 36 10.56 7.60 -7.03
CA ASP A 36 10.35 6.29 -7.62
C ASP A 36 9.23 6.33 -8.66
N LYS A 37 9.45 5.70 -9.81
CA LYS A 37 8.44 5.56 -10.88
C LYS A 37 7.91 4.14 -10.90
N VAL A 38 6.61 3.94 -10.92
CA VAL A 38 6.01 2.59 -10.99
C VAL A 38 5.55 2.26 -12.41
N CYS A 39 5.71 1.00 -12.80
CA CYS A 39 5.15 0.43 -14.02
C CYS A 39 3.91 -0.38 -13.68
N ILE A 40 2.76 0.04 -14.18
CA ILE A 40 1.47 -0.62 -13.98
C ILE A 40 1.03 -1.27 -15.28
N VAL A 41 0.53 -2.50 -15.13
CA VAL A 41 0.01 -3.30 -16.22
C VAL A 41 -1.37 -3.82 -15.85
N LYS A 42 -2.19 -4.13 -16.87
CA LYS A 42 -3.43 -4.85 -16.65
C LYS A 42 -3.12 -6.20 -16.00
N PRO A 43 -3.82 -6.60 -14.93
CA PRO A 43 -3.65 -7.91 -14.35
C PRO A 43 -3.96 -8.99 -15.39
N GLN A 44 -3.02 -9.91 -15.62
CA GLN A 44 -3.21 -11.04 -16.54
C GLN A 44 -4.11 -12.12 -15.93
N GLU A 45 -4.10 -12.24 -14.60
CA GLU A 45 -4.90 -13.19 -13.86
C GLU A 45 -6.24 -12.57 -13.44
N LYS A 46 -7.31 -13.38 -13.42
CA LYS A 46 -8.63 -12.94 -12.91
C LYS A 46 -8.59 -12.48 -11.46
N ARG A 47 -7.59 -12.93 -10.70
CA ARG A 47 -7.46 -12.64 -9.27
C ARG A 47 -6.01 -12.33 -8.90
N LEU A 48 -5.82 -11.27 -8.14
CA LEU A 48 -4.51 -10.88 -7.63
C LEU A 48 -4.08 -11.77 -6.46
N ARG A 49 -2.77 -11.86 -6.29
CA ARG A 49 -2.15 -12.69 -5.26
C ARG A 49 -1.76 -11.84 -4.05
N LYS A 50 -1.52 -12.54 -2.94
CA LYS A 50 -0.95 -11.92 -1.75
C LYS A 50 0.42 -11.31 -2.10
N TYR A 51 0.67 -10.11 -1.58
CA TYR A 51 1.86 -9.26 -1.79
C TYR A 51 1.88 -8.41 -3.07
N ASP A 52 0.92 -8.59 -3.98
CA ASP A 52 0.80 -7.72 -5.16
C ASP A 52 0.45 -6.28 -4.75
N LEU A 53 0.80 -5.33 -5.61
CA LEU A 53 0.51 -3.90 -5.47
C LEU A 53 -0.54 -3.48 -6.50
N PRO A 54 -1.84 -3.65 -6.23
CA PRO A 54 -2.90 -3.11 -7.07
C PRO A 54 -2.95 -1.58 -7.01
N LEU A 55 -3.17 -0.98 -8.18
CA LEU A 55 -3.76 0.34 -8.30
C LEU A 55 -5.27 0.17 -8.38
N PHE A 56 -6.00 0.75 -7.43
CA PHE A 56 -7.46 0.69 -7.37
C PHE A 56 -8.06 2.07 -7.10
N VAL A 57 -9.34 2.23 -7.44
CA VAL A 57 -10.10 3.45 -7.19
C VAL A 57 -11.02 3.25 -6.00
N ARG A 58 -10.86 4.10 -4.99
CA ARG A 58 -11.74 4.12 -3.81
C ARG A 58 -13.12 4.68 -4.20
N LYS A 59 -14.14 4.44 -3.37
CA LYS A 59 -15.49 5.01 -3.56
C LYS A 59 -15.48 6.54 -3.73
N ASP A 60 -14.52 7.22 -3.12
CA ASP A 60 -14.34 8.67 -3.21
C ASP A 60 -13.63 9.13 -4.52
N GLY A 61 -13.43 8.23 -5.49
CA GLY A 61 -12.78 8.51 -6.77
C GLY A 61 -11.24 8.65 -6.69
N LYS A 62 -10.65 8.44 -5.51
CA LYS A 62 -9.20 8.55 -5.31
C LYS A 62 -8.48 7.29 -5.78
N TYR A 63 -7.38 7.49 -6.50
CA TYR A 63 -6.44 6.44 -6.91
C TYR A 63 -5.54 6.07 -5.75
N ILE A 64 -5.57 4.80 -5.36
CA ILE A 64 -4.82 4.27 -4.22
C ILE A 64 -3.95 3.12 -4.69
N LEU A 65 -2.69 3.14 -4.27
CA LEU A 65 -1.71 2.09 -4.50
C LEU A 65 -1.27 1.53 -3.16
N HIS A 66 -1.77 0.36 -2.78
CA HIS A 66 -1.44 -0.32 -1.52
C HIS A 66 -1.10 -1.79 -1.76
N ARG A 67 -0.48 -2.43 -0.78
CA ARG A 67 -0.09 -3.85 -0.87
C ARG A 67 -1.21 -4.77 -0.40
N ILE A 68 -1.47 -5.83 -1.14
CA ILE A 68 -2.37 -6.90 -0.68
C ILE A 68 -1.69 -7.70 0.43
N ILE A 69 -2.25 -7.62 1.64
CA ILE A 69 -1.79 -8.40 2.79
C ILE A 69 -2.59 -9.68 3.00
N ALA A 70 -3.82 -9.76 2.48
CA ALA A 70 -4.62 -10.97 2.47
C ALA A 70 -5.62 -10.97 1.31
N VAL A 71 -5.89 -12.16 0.76
CA VAL A 71 -6.91 -12.39 -0.27
C VAL A 71 -8.05 -13.16 0.40
N LYS A 72 -9.27 -12.60 0.36
CA LYS A 72 -10.50 -13.21 0.90
C LYS A 72 -11.49 -13.47 -0.23
N ALA A 73 -12.50 -14.32 0.00
CA ALA A 73 -13.55 -14.63 -0.97
C ALA A 73 -14.18 -13.36 -1.58
N ASP A 74 -14.52 -12.39 -0.73
CA ASP A 74 -15.22 -11.17 -1.11
C ASP A 74 -14.33 -10.10 -1.74
N GLY A 75 -13.00 -10.23 -1.64
CA GLY A 75 -12.06 -9.23 -2.14
C GLY A 75 -10.69 -9.25 -1.47
N TYR A 76 -10.00 -8.12 -1.54
CA TYR A 76 -8.64 -7.98 -1.03
C TYR A 76 -8.60 -7.14 0.24
N VAL A 77 -7.75 -7.55 1.17
CA VAL A 77 -7.31 -6.71 2.29
C VAL A 77 -6.01 -6.06 1.85
N VAL A 78 -6.04 -4.75 1.68
CA VAL A 78 -4.85 -3.96 1.34
C VAL A 78 -4.39 -3.15 2.54
N ALA A 79 -3.11 -2.85 2.61
CA ALA A 79 -2.55 -1.99 3.64
C ALA A 79 -1.45 -1.10 3.09
N GLU A 80 -1.28 0.05 3.74
CA GLU A 80 -0.11 0.90 3.55
C GLU A 80 1.16 0.18 4.03
N ASP A 81 2.29 0.43 3.37
CA ASP A 81 3.58 -0.09 3.83
C ASP A 81 4.10 0.77 5.01
N HIS A 82 3.74 2.06 5.06
CA HIS A 82 4.16 3.00 6.10
C HIS A 82 3.30 2.91 7.37
N GLN A 83 1.97 2.92 7.22
CA GLN A 83 1.03 2.86 8.35
C GLN A 83 0.36 1.49 8.43
N CYS A 84 0.12 1.00 9.65
CA CYS A 84 -0.61 -0.27 9.86
C CYS A 84 -2.13 -0.09 9.71
N VAL A 85 -2.57 0.71 8.74
CA VAL A 85 -3.99 0.92 8.41
C VAL A 85 -4.38 -0.07 7.33
N LYS A 86 -5.46 -0.82 7.57
CA LYS A 86 -6.00 -1.82 6.64
C LYS A 86 -7.23 -1.26 5.96
N GLU A 87 -7.33 -1.49 4.67
CA GLU A 87 -8.53 -1.20 3.89
C GLU A 87 -9.14 -2.51 3.39
N TYR A 88 -10.42 -2.69 3.73
CA TYR A 88 -11.21 -3.86 3.37
C TYR A 88 -12.71 -3.49 3.36
N PRO A 89 -13.51 -4.01 2.42
CA PRO A 89 -13.11 -4.81 1.25
C PRO A 89 -12.66 -3.94 0.06
N VAL A 90 -11.56 -4.33 -0.59
CA VAL A 90 -11.23 -3.84 -1.94
C VAL A 90 -11.71 -4.87 -2.95
N LEU A 91 -12.69 -4.49 -3.77
CA LEU A 91 -13.29 -5.39 -4.74
C LEU A 91 -12.38 -5.56 -5.97
N PRO A 92 -12.36 -6.73 -6.62
CA PRO A 92 -11.63 -6.92 -7.87
C PRO A 92 -12.04 -5.95 -8.98
N SER A 93 -13.30 -5.52 -9.01
CA SER A 93 -13.82 -4.54 -9.97
C SER A 93 -13.25 -3.13 -9.78
N GLN A 94 -12.73 -2.80 -8.60
CA GLN A 94 -12.11 -1.49 -8.33
C GLN A 94 -10.65 -1.44 -8.79
N VAL A 95 -10.05 -2.60 -9.09
CA VAL A 95 -8.65 -2.71 -9.47
C VAL A 95 -8.50 -2.39 -10.96
N LEU A 96 -7.71 -1.37 -11.26
CA LEU A 96 -7.40 -0.97 -12.63
C LEU A 96 -6.16 -1.69 -13.17
N GLY A 97 -5.18 -1.91 -12.31
CA GLY A 97 -3.88 -2.42 -12.71
C GLY A 97 -3.07 -2.97 -11.54
N VAL A 98 -1.98 -3.66 -11.85
CA VAL A 98 -1.01 -4.15 -10.87
C VAL A 98 0.39 -3.66 -11.21
N VAL A 99 1.17 -3.31 -10.20
CA VAL A 99 2.57 -2.87 -10.39
C VAL A 99 3.44 -4.07 -10.76
N LYS A 100 4.05 -4.05 -11.96
CA LYS A 100 4.99 -5.08 -12.42
C LYS A 100 6.43 -4.81 -11.97
N GLY A 101 6.78 -3.55 -11.77
CA GLY A 101 8.08 -3.13 -11.31
C GLY A 101 8.15 -1.62 -11.12
N PHE A 102 9.28 -1.12 -10.63
CA PHE A 102 9.50 0.30 -10.42
C PHE A 102 10.94 0.68 -10.70
N TRP A 103 11.17 1.94 -11.03
CA TRP A 103 12.50 2.51 -11.17
C TRP A 103 12.87 3.31 -9.92
N ARG A 104 14.07 3.06 -9.42
CA ARG A 104 14.71 3.83 -8.36
C ARG A 104 16.09 4.25 -8.84
N ASP A 105 16.34 5.56 -8.88
CA ASP A 105 17.61 6.14 -9.33
C ASP A 105 18.06 5.59 -10.71
N GLY A 106 17.10 5.45 -11.63
CA GLY A 106 17.34 4.88 -12.96
C GLY A 106 17.46 3.36 -13.03
N LYS A 107 17.54 2.64 -11.90
CA LYS A 107 17.58 1.17 -11.87
C LYS A 107 16.17 0.59 -11.84
N TYR A 108 15.87 -0.32 -12.76
CA TYR A 108 14.62 -1.05 -12.78
C TYR A 108 14.64 -2.22 -11.79
N ILE A 109 13.63 -2.27 -10.92
CA ILE A 109 13.41 -3.33 -9.94
C ILE A 109 12.10 -4.01 -10.30
N SER A 110 12.19 -5.28 -10.70
CA SER A 110 11.02 -6.11 -11.01
C SER A 110 10.36 -6.60 -9.71
N CYS A 111 9.03 -6.49 -9.64
CA CYS A 111 8.25 -7.05 -8.54
C CYS A 111 8.16 -8.59 -8.58
N ASP A 112 8.59 -9.20 -9.69
CA ASP A 112 8.63 -10.66 -9.85
C ASP A 112 9.91 -11.29 -9.29
N ASN A 113 10.92 -10.46 -8.98
CA ASN A 113 12.20 -10.96 -8.49
C ASN A 113 12.04 -11.69 -7.16
N PHE A 114 12.67 -12.86 -7.04
CA PHE A 114 12.61 -13.69 -5.83
C PHE A 114 13.04 -12.91 -4.56
N TRP A 115 14.11 -12.13 -4.67
CA TRP A 115 14.60 -11.27 -3.58
C TRP A 115 13.58 -10.22 -3.16
N TYR A 116 12.93 -9.57 -4.13
CA TYR A 116 11.88 -8.59 -3.87
C TYR A 116 10.68 -9.24 -3.18
N ARG A 117 10.23 -10.40 -3.67
CA ARG A 117 9.12 -11.15 -3.05
C ARG A 117 9.45 -11.60 -1.64
N SER A 118 10.68 -12.03 -1.39
CA SER A 118 11.15 -12.42 -0.06
C SER A 118 11.19 -11.21 0.89
N TYR A 119 11.70 -10.07 0.42
CA TYR A 119 11.65 -8.81 1.15
C TYR A 119 10.20 -8.43 1.52
N CYS A 120 9.28 -8.47 0.55
CA CYS A 120 7.87 -8.15 0.78
C CYS A 120 7.22 -9.13 1.78
N ARG A 121 7.58 -10.41 1.72
CA ARG A 121 7.09 -11.42 2.65
C ARG A 121 7.56 -11.14 4.07
N LEU A 122 8.84 -10.84 4.26
CA LEU A 122 9.41 -10.46 5.56
C LEU A 122 8.77 -9.16 6.09
N TRP A 123 8.56 -8.17 5.22
CA TRP A 123 7.91 -6.91 5.58
C TRP A 123 6.50 -7.12 6.12
N VAL A 124 5.67 -7.89 5.40
CA VAL A 124 4.30 -8.21 5.83
C VAL A 124 4.29 -9.18 7.01
N TRP A 125 5.29 -10.05 7.16
CA TRP A 125 5.39 -10.93 8.34
C TRP A 125 5.75 -10.16 9.61
N GLY A 126 6.53 -9.07 9.50
CA GLY A 126 6.77 -8.12 10.58
C GLY A 126 5.58 -7.23 10.92
N TYR A 127 4.52 -7.23 10.10
CA TYR A 127 3.32 -6.43 10.32
C TYR A 127 2.64 -6.64 11.70
N PRO A 128 2.31 -7.89 12.14
CA PRO A 128 1.72 -8.12 13.47
C PRO A 128 2.61 -7.60 14.60
N VAL A 129 3.93 -7.72 14.48
CA VAL A 129 4.89 -7.21 15.47
C VAL A 129 4.85 -5.69 15.53
N ARG A 130 4.85 -5.01 14.38
CA ARG A 130 4.73 -3.54 14.30
C ARG A 130 3.40 -3.06 14.88
N TRP A 131 2.31 -3.76 14.57
CA TRP A 131 0.99 -3.44 15.12
C TRP A 131 0.96 -3.59 16.65
N ALA A 132 1.51 -4.69 17.19
CA ALA A 132 1.61 -4.91 18.63
C ALA A 132 2.47 -3.83 19.30
N TYR A 133 3.62 -3.48 18.73
CA TYR A 133 4.50 -2.42 19.24
C TYR A 133 3.83 -1.05 19.25
N LEU A 134 3.14 -0.67 18.17
CA LEU A 134 2.42 0.61 18.12
C LEU A 134 1.30 0.66 19.16
N ARG A 135 0.56 -0.44 19.33
CA ARG A 135 -0.50 -0.55 20.35
C ARG A 135 0.07 -0.48 21.76
N TRP A 136 1.21 -1.14 22.01
CA TRP A 136 1.95 -1.08 23.27
C TRP A 136 2.41 0.36 23.58
N LYS A 137 2.97 1.07 22.60
CA LYS A 137 3.40 2.46 22.77
C LYS A 137 2.24 3.41 23.05
N GLN A 138 1.08 3.20 22.41
CA GLN A 138 -0.14 3.96 22.70
C GLN A 138 -0.65 3.69 24.12
N PHE A 139 -0.64 2.43 24.55
CA PHE A 139 -1.00 2.03 25.91
C PHE A 139 -0.07 2.67 26.96
N LEU A 140 1.25 2.65 26.74
CA LEU A 140 2.21 3.32 27.61
C LEU A 140 2.01 4.84 27.67
N ARG A 141 1.72 5.49 26.53
CA ARG A 141 1.36 6.93 26.52
C ARG A 141 0.09 7.21 27.30
N HIS A 142 -0.91 6.34 27.22
CA HIS A 142 -2.14 6.48 27.98
C HIS A 142 -1.88 6.36 29.50
N ILE A 143 -1.12 5.36 29.94
CA ILE A 143 -0.71 5.21 31.35
C ILE A 143 0.10 6.42 31.82
N PHE A 144 1.03 6.91 30.99
CA PHE A 144 1.87 8.04 31.35
C PHE A 144 1.07 9.35 31.48
N ASN A 145 0.11 9.59 30.58
CA ASN A 145 -0.78 10.76 30.66
C ASN A 145 -1.73 10.69 31.86
N LEU A 146 -2.24 9.51 32.21
CA LEU A 146 -3.06 9.33 33.43
C LEU A 146 -2.26 9.64 34.70
N ARG A 147 -0.97 9.28 34.74
CA ARG A 147 -0.08 9.53 35.89
C ARG A 147 0.38 10.99 36.03
N MET A 148 0.19 11.82 35.01
CA MET A 148 0.46 13.27 35.04
C MET A 148 -0.80 14.09 35.38
N GLY A 149 -1.99 13.60 35.06
CA GLY A 149 -3.27 14.27 35.39
C GLY A 149 -3.59 14.27 36.89
N ASP A 150 -3.13 13.28 37.65
CA ASP A 150 -3.29 13.26 39.12
C ASP A 150 -2.36 14.23 39.85
N LYS A 151 -1.28 14.71 39.21
CA LYS A 151 -0.32 15.63 39.85
C LYS A 151 -0.72 17.11 39.80
N GLU A 152 -1.72 17.49 38.99
CA GLU A 152 -2.24 18.86 38.91
C GLU A 152 -3.38 19.14 39.90
N ASN A 153 -3.92 18.14 40.60
CA ASN A 153 -5.02 18.28 41.56
C ASN A 153 -4.59 18.22 43.04
N GLU A 154 -3.29 18.15 43.34
CA GLU A 154 -2.73 18.20 44.70
C GLU A 154 -1.81 19.42 44.95
N GLY A 155 -1.94 20.48 44.14
CA GLY A 155 -1.18 21.73 44.25
C GLY A 155 -2.01 22.90 44.75
#